data_AF-A0AB38TKQ1-F1
#
_entry.id   AF-A0AB38TKQ1-F1
#
_cell.length_a   1.000
_cell.length_b   1.000
_cell.length_c   1.000
_cell.angle_alpha   90.00
_cell.angle_beta   90.00
_cell.angle_gamma   90.00
#
_symmetry.space_group_name_H-M   'P 1'
#
loop_
_entity.id
_entity.type
_entity.pdbx_description
1 polymer ?
#
loop_
_entity_poly.entity_id
_entity_poly.type
_entity_poly.pdbx_seq_one_letter_code
_entity_poly.pdbx_strand_id
1 'polypeptide(L)'
;MKLTSNHLELDRKLSQLGWTTVELRQFAIEVGMRWFELGRQHLDEAVRLHAAGCPRASFSRAYYGAYNASKAVRYLVKGIVSLKGDDHGKASIDLPDDFPDVARWSSKISVLYEHRLRADYDNWATTGTEQILNPDVAINDAAQFMDAARTYLNTKFGIPL
;
A
#
# COMPACT_ATOMS: atom_id res chain seq x y z
N MET A 1 -14.22 -8.83 -26.80
CA MET A 1 -15.17 -8.42 -25.74
C MET A 1 -14.39 -8.37 -24.43
N LYS A 2 -14.14 -7.18 -23.88
CA LYS A 2 -13.54 -7.07 -22.53
C LYS A 2 -14.70 -7.28 -21.55
N LEU A 3 -14.76 -8.45 -20.92
CA LEU A 3 -15.90 -8.85 -20.08
C LEU A 3 -16.12 -7.85 -18.93
N THR A 4 -15.03 -7.42 -18.27
CA THR A 4 -15.02 -6.34 -17.26
C THR A 4 -13.65 -5.68 -17.17
N SER A 5 -13.59 -4.49 -16.58
CA SER A 5 -12.35 -3.77 -16.30
C SER A 5 -11.80 -4.04 -14.90
N ASN A 6 -12.66 -4.41 -13.94
CA ASN A 6 -12.28 -4.70 -12.56
C ASN A 6 -13.32 -5.58 -11.82
N HIS A 7 -13.01 -6.01 -10.59
CA HIS A 7 -13.88 -6.95 -9.85
C HIS A 7 -15.20 -6.32 -9.37
N LEU A 8 -15.25 -5.02 -9.10
CA LEU A 8 -16.48 -4.32 -8.70
C LEU A 8 -17.46 -4.18 -9.87
N GLU A 9 -16.93 -3.94 -11.07
CA GLU A 9 -17.73 -3.94 -12.30
C GLU A 9 -18.32 -5.33 -12.58
N LEU A 10 -17.53 -6.39 -12.31
CA LEU A 10 -18.01 -7.77 -12.41
C LEU A 10 -19.10 -8.08 -11.39
N ASP A 11 -18.89 -7.71 -10.12
CA ASP A 11 -19.89 -7.87 -9.05
C ASP A 11 -21.22 -7.21 -9.43
N ARG A 12 -21.18 -5.97 -9.94
CA ARG A 12 -22.36 -5.23 -10.36
C ARG A 12 -23.09 -5.91 -11.53
N LYS A 13 -22.36 -6.32 -12.58
CA LYS A 13 -22.96 -6.96 -13.77
C LYS A 13 -23.59 -8.31 -13.42
N LEU A 14 -22.91 -9.14 -12.61
CA LEU A 14 -23.45 -10.42 -12.15
C LEU A 14 -24.70 -10.21 -11.29
N SER A 15 -24.67 -9.25 -10.37
CA SER A 15 -25.83 -8.89 -9.54
C SER A 15 -27.03 -8.45 -10.38
N GLN A 16 -26.82 -7.64 -11.42
CA GLN A 16 -27.88 -7.21 -12.35
C GLN A 16 -28.50 -8.36 -13.13
N LEU A 17 -27.74 -9.43 -13.37
CA LEU A 17 -28.23 -10.65 -14.02
C LEU A 17 -28.91 -11.61 -13.03
N GLY A 18 -29.02 -11.25 -11.74
CA GLY A 18 -29.61 -12.09 -10.69
C GLY A 18 -28.66 -13.17 -10.16
N TRP A 19 -27.36 -13.07 -10.42
CA TRP A 19 -26.36 -14.02 -9.93
C TRP A 19 -25.87 -13.62 -8.54
N THR A 20 -25.63 -14.61 -7.69
CA THR A 20 -24.93 -14.39 -6.42
C THR A 20 -23.46 -14.06 -6.67
N THR A 21 -22.90 -13.17 -5.85
CA THR A 21 -21.51 -12.71 -5.96
C THR A 21 -20.71 -12.87 -4.67
N VAL A 22 -21.22 -13.67 -3.73
CA VAL A 22 -20.58 -13.90 -2.42
C VAL A 22 -19.14 -14.41 -2.58
N GLU A 23 -18.92 -15.40 -3.43
CA GLU A 23 -17.59 -15.96 -3.70
C GLU A 23 -16.64 -14.93 -4.33
N LEU A 24 -17.14 -14.12 -5.27
CA LEU A 24 -16.34 -13.05 -5.89
C LEU A 24 -15.86 -12.02 -4.87
N ARG A 25 -16.74 -11.62 -3.94
CA ARG A 25 -16.39 -10.70 -2.86
C ARG A 25 -15.38 -11.32 -1.90
N GLN A 26 -15.55 -12.59 -1.57
CA GLN A 26 -14.61 -13.33 -0.72
C GLN A 26 -13.22 -13.41 -1.37
N PHE A 27 -13.11 -13.74 -2.66
CA PHE A 27 -11.85 -13.74 -3.38
C PHE A 27 -11.21 -12.36 -3.45
N ALA A 28 -12.00 -11.30 -3.66
CA ALA A 28 -11.48 -9.94 -3.64
C ALA A 28 -10.89 -9.58 -2.28
N ILE A 29 -11.59 -9.92 -1.18
CA ILE A 29 -11.11 -9.75 0.19
C ILE A 29 -9.79 -10.49 0.39
N GLU A 30 -9.70 -11.75 -0.01
CA GLU A 30 -8.48 -12.55 0.11
C GLU A 30 -7.30 -11.92 -0.63
N VAL A 31 -7.50 -11.45 -1.86
CA VAL A 31 -6.46 -10.75 -2.63
C VAL A 31 -6.01 -9.47 -1.91
N GLY A 32 -6.95 -8.68 -1.39
CA GLY A 32 -6.65 -7.50 -0.59
C GLY A 32 -5.82 -7.84 0.66
N MET A 33 -6.18 -8.91 1.37
CA MET A 33 -5.44 -9.40 2.54
C MET A 33 -4.02 -9.83 2.17
N ARG A 34 -3.81 -10.48 1.01
CA ARG A 34 -2.46 -10.86 0.56
C ARG A 34 -1.56 -9.65 0.30
N TRP A 35 -2.11 -8.58 -0.26
CA TRP A 35 -1.37 -7.31 -0.39
C TRP A 35 -1.02 -6.73 0.97
N PHE A 36 -1.98 -6.70 1.90
CA PHE A 36 -1.75 -6.16 3.22
C PHE A 36 -0.67 -6.95 3.99
N GLU A 37 -0.75 -8.28 3.94
CA GLU A 37 0.23 -9.18 4.55
C GLU A 37 1.64 -9.01 3.95
N LEU A 38 1.76 -8.84 2.62
CA LEU A 38 3.03 -8.52 2.00
C LEU A 38 3.59 -7.18 2.52
N GLY A 39 2.73 -6.18 2.71
CA GLY A 39 3.11 -4.93 3.34
C GLY A 39 3.67 -5.14 4.75
N ARG A 40 3.02 -5.97 5.56
CA ARG A 40 3.46 -6.31 6.92
C ARG A 40 4.84 -6.96 6.92
N GLN A 41 5.07 -7.92 6.02
CA GLN A 41 6.37 -8.59 5.89
C GLN A 41 7.49 -7.61 5.55
N HIS A 42 7.22 -6.63 4.68
CA HIS A 42 8.19 -5.58 4.38
C HIS A 42 8.44 -4.66 5.58
N LEU A 43 7.41 -4.27 6.32
CA LEU A 43 7.60 -3.45 7.53
C LEU A 43 8.44 -4.19 8.59
N ASP A 44 8.17 -5.47 8.83
CA ASP A 44 8.96 -6.31 9.72
C ASP A 44 10.43 -6.39 9.26
N GLU A 45 10.65 -6.51 7.96
CA GLU A 45 11.99 -6.52 7.37
C GLU A 45 12.69 -5.16 7.53
N ALA A 46 11.98 -4.05 7.38
CA ALA A 46 12.51 -2.70 7.61
C ALA A 46 13.05 -2.54 9.03
N VAL A 47 12.29 -3.00 10.03
CA VAL A 47 12.70 -2.99 11.44
C VAL A 47 13.95 -3.82 11.66
N ARG A 48 13.99 -5.05 11.11
CA ARG A 48 15.17 -5.93 11.24
C ARG A 48 16.42 -5.33 10.58
N LEU A 49 16.28 -4.77 9.39
CA LEU A 49 17.39 -4.16 8.65
C LEU A 49 17.92 -2.92 9.36
N HIS A 50 17.04 -2.12 9.97
CA HIS A 50 17.44 -0.96 10.73
C HIS A 50 18.27 -1.36 11.95
N ALA A 51 17.80 -2.35 12.71
CA ALA A 51 18.54 -2.93 13.82
C ALA A 51 19.90 -3.53 13.41
N ALA A 52 20.01 -4.02 12.17
CA ALA A 52 21.25 -4.54 11.59
C ALA A 52 22.17 -3.44 11.00
N GLY A 53 21.86 -2.15 11.20
CA GLY A 53 22.68 -1.05 10.67
C GLY A 53 22.60 -0.90 9.15
N CYS A 54 21.49 -1.32 8.53
CA CYS A 54 21.24 -1.25 7.08
C CYS A 54 20.18 -0.18 6.74
N PRO A 55 20.45 1.13 6.93
CA PRO A 55 19.46 2.19 6.84
C PRO A 55 18.84 2.32 5.44
N ARG A 56 19.64 2.12 4.38
CA ARG A 56 19.16 2.19 2.99
C ARG A 56 18.08 1.16 2.70
N ALA A 57 18.36 -0.10 3.04
CA ALA A 57 17.41 -1.18 2.86
C ALA A 57 16.15 -0.95 3.72
N SER A 58 16.30 -0.32 4.89
CA SER A 58 15.19 0.04 5.78
C SER A 58 14.21 1.03 5.13
N PHE A 59 14.69 2.09 4.47
CA PHE A 59 13.81 3.01 3.72
C PHE A 59 13.03 2.29 2.62
N SER A 60 13.73 1.44 1.87
CA SER A 60 13.12 0.70 0.77
C SER A 60 11.97 -0.17 1.28
N ARG A 61 12.23 -0.94 2.36
CA ARG A 61 11.24 -1.81 2.98
C ARG A 61 10.10 -1.07 3.67
N ALA A 62 10.37 0.05 4.35
CA ALA A 62 9.32 0.88 4.95
C ALA A 62 8.34 1.39 3.89
N TYR A 63 8.84 1.90 2.75
CA TYR A 63 7.99 2.30 1.64
C TYR A 63 7.16 1.12 1.09
N TYR A 64 7.79 -0.03 0.85
CA TYR A 64 7.07 -1.20 0.33
C TYR A 64 5.97 -1.69 1.30
N GLY A 65 6.15 -1.49 2.62
CA GLY A 65 5.09 -1.70 3.61
C GLY A 65 3.87 -0.84 3.33
N ALA A 66 4.07 0.48 3.28
CA ALA A 66 2.99 1.43 3.01
C ALA A 66 2.37 1.28 1.61
N TYR A 67 3.19 1.01 0.59
CA TYR A 67 2.75 0.82 -0.79
C TYR A 67 1.79 -0.36 -0.93
N ASN A 68 2.14 -1.51 -0.35
CA ASN A 68 1.31 -2.71 -0.45
C ASN A 68 0.02 -2.57 0.39
N ALA A 69 0.06 -1.89 1.54
CA ALA A 69 -1.15 -1.52 2.27
C ALA A 69 -2.06 -0.57 1.44
N SER A 70 -1.48 0.42 0.75
CA SER A 70 -2.22 1.29 -0.18
C SER A 70 -2.82 0.48 -1.33
N LYS A 71 -2.12 -0.51 -1.87
CA LYS A 71 -2.66 -1.43 -2.88
C LYS A 71 -3.85 -2.22 -2.35
N ALA A 72 -3.78 -2.76 -1.14
CA ALA A 72 -4.90 -3.47 -0.52
C ALA A 72 -6.14 -2.58 -0.45
N VAL A 73 -5.98 -1.35 0.07
CA VAL A 73 -7.04 -0.34 0.16
C VAL A 73 -7.63 -0.01 -1.21
N ARG A 74 -6.78 0.37 -2.18
CA ARG A 74 -7.22 0.76 -3.52
C ARG A 74 -7.87 -0.40 -4.26
N TYR A 75 -7.33 -1.60 -4.15
CA TYR A 75 -7.91 -2.79 -4.77
C TYR A 75 -9.32 -3.03 -4.24
N LEU A 76 -9.49 -3.13 -2.92
CA LEU A 76 -10.80 -3.45 -2.32
C LEU A 76 -11.85 -2.35 -2.53
N VAL A 77 -11.45 -1.08 -2.54
CA VAL A 77 -12.40 0.04 -2.66
C VAL A 77 -12.66 0.45 -4.10
N LYS A 78 -11.64 0.44 -4.96
CA LYS A 78 -11.74 0.92 -6.35
C LYS A 78 -11.81 -0.21 -7.37
N GLY A 79 -11.60 -1.46 -6.95
CA GLY A 79 -11.73 -2.65 -7.76
C GLY A 79 -10.45 -3.07 -8.49
N ILE A 80 -9.45 -2.19 -8.60
CA ILE A 80 -8.29 -2.38 -9.46
C ILE A 80 -7.04 -1.67 -8.93
N VAL A 81 -5.90 -2.32 -9.13
CA VAL A 81 -4.56 -1.73 -9.02
C VAL A 81 -3.72 -2.19 -10.21
N SER A 82 -2.69 -1.43 -10.59
CA SER A 82 -1.76 -1.88 -11.63
C SER A 82 -0.69 -2.80 -11.02
N LEU A 83 -0.34 -3.85 -11.76
CA LEU A 83 0.81 -4.72 -11.43
C LEU A 83 2.12 -4.22 -12.06
N LYS A 84 2.05 -3.17 -12.88
CA LYS A 84 3.23 -2.56 -13.50
C LYS A 84 3.92 -1.64 -12.49
N GLY A 85 5.21 -1.39 -12.71
CA GLY A 85 6.02 -0.53 -11.84
C GLY A 85 5.53 0.93 -11.78
N ASP A 86 4.79 1.41 -12.78
CA ASP A 86 4.21 2.75 -12.77
C ASP A 86 3.15 2.97 -11.67
N ASP A 87 2.63 1.90 -11.06
CA ASP A 87 1.66 1.97 -9.97
C ASP A 87 2.23 2.64 -8.72
N HIS A 88 3.55 2.73 -8.57
CA HIS A 88 4.19 3.45 -7.46
C HIS A 88 3.72 4.90 -7.34
N GLY A 89 3.50 5.58 -8.47
CA GLY A 89 2.99 6.95 -8.50
C GLY A 89 1.53 7.08 -8.04
N LYS A 90 0.78 5.98 -7.98
CA LYS A 90 -0.62 5.96 -7.53
C LYS A 90 -0.76 5.76 -6.02
N ALA A 91 0.28 5.27 -5.37
CA ALA A 91 0.24 4.87 -3.96
C ALA A 91 -0.22 5.99 -3.03
N SER A 92 0.23 7.23 -3.32
CA SER A 92 -0.10 8.43 -2.56
C SER A 92 -1.34 9.16 -3.07
N ILE A 93 -1.52 9.27 -4.39
CA ILE A 93 -2.57 10.12 -4.98
C ILE A 93 -3.93 9.44 -5.11
N ASP A 94 -3.95 8.10 -5.17
CA ASP A 94 -5.15 7.35 -5.54
C ASP A 94 -5.78 6.65 -4.32
N LEU A 95 -5.58 7.18 -3.11
CA LEU A 95 -6.34 6.74 -1.93
C LEU A 95 -7.84 7.02 -2.13
N PRO A 96 -8.75 6.26 -1.49
CA PRO A 96 -10.17 6.58 -1.48
C PRO A 96 -10.45 7.94 -0.83
N ASP A 97 -11.43 8.69 -1.35
CA ASP A 97 -11.79 10.02 -0.82
C ASP A 97 -12.29 9.96 0.63
N ASP A 98 -12.85 8.82 1.04
CA ASP A 98 -13.33 8.56 2.40
C ASP A 98 -12.26 7.90 3.30
N PHE A 99 -11.02 7.78 2.84
CA PHE A 99 -9.91 7.31 3.66
C PHE A 99 -9.55 8.37 4.72
N PRO A 100 -9.26 7.99 5.98
CA PRO A 100 -8.98 8.96 7.03
C PRO A 100 -7.74 9.79 6.72
N ASP A 101 -7.88 11.12 6.70
CA ASP A 101 -6.78 12.08 6.50
C ASP A 101 -5.96 11.83 5.22
N VAL A 102 -6.66 11.75 4.07
CA VAL A 102 -6.06 11.51 2.75
C VAL A 102 -4.84 12.40 2.51
N ALA A 103 -4.96 13.71 2.74
CA ALA A 103 -3.90 14.67 2.45
C ALA A 103 -2.60 14.35 3.21
N ARG A 104 -2.70 14.02 4.50
CA ARG A 104 -1.54 13.59 5.31
C ARG A 104 -0.89 12.34 4.73
N TRP A 105 -1.68 11.30 4.43
CA TRP A 105 -1.11 10.04 3.96
C TRP A 105 -0.55 10.12 2.56
N SER A 106 -1.20 10.86 1.66
CA SER A 106 -0.66 11.19 0.34
C SER A 106 0.71 11.86 0.45
N SER A 107 0.87 12.83 1.36
CA SER A 107 2.15 13.48 1.60
C SER A 107 3.20 12.50 2.14
N LYS A 108 2.87 11.75 3.21
CA LYS A 108 3.81 10.80 3.83
C LYS A 108 4.27 9.68 2.90
N ILE A 109 3.35 9.08 2.13
CA ILE A 109 3.69 8.02 1.18
C ILE A 109 4.59 8.55 0.05
N SER A 110 4.35 9.78 -0.41
CA SER A 110 5.21 10.43 -1.40
C SER A 110 6.62 10.63 -0.87
N VAL A 111 6.76 11.11 0.37
CA VAL A 111 8.06 11.26 1.04
C VAL A 111 8.76 9.90 1.18
N LEU A 112 8.06 8.85 1.64
CA LEU A 112 8.63 7.49 1.71
C LEU A 112 9.11 7.00 0.34
N TYR A 113 8.36 7.29 -0.73
CA TYR A 113 8.75 6.91 -2.10
C TYR A 113 10.03 7.60 -2.57
N GLU A 114 10.17 8.90 -2.29
CA GLU A 114 11.38 9.66 -2.60
C GLU A 114 12.60 9.11 -1.86
N HIS A 115 12.44 8.80 -0.57
CA HIS A 115 13.52 8.17 0.22
C HIS A 115 13.89 6.78 -0.28
N ARG A 116 12.90 5.98 -0.72
CA ARG A 116 13.15 4.70 -1.40
C ARG A 116 13.95 4.90 -2.70
N LEU A 117 13.56 5.85 -3.55
CA LEU A 117 14.27 6.14 -4.80
C LEU A 117 15.74 6.48 -4.53
N ARG A 118 16.00 7.34 -3.55
CA ARG A 118 17.37 7.67 -3.13
C ARG A 118 18.10 6.45 -2.59
N ALA A 119 17.45 5.68 -1.71
CA ALA A 119 18.06 4.50 -1.11
C ALA A 119 18.41 3.41 -2.13
N ASP A 120 17.62 3.25 -3.20
CA ASP A 120 17.82 2.21 -4.21
C ASP A 120 18.77 2.64 -5.34
N TYR A 121 18.75 3.91 -5.74
CA TYR A 121 19.44 4.38 -6.96
C TYR A 121 20.54 5.43 -6.70
N ASP A 122 20.46 6.18 -5.61
CA ASP A 122 21.42 7.22 -5.28
C ASP A 122 22.54 6.65 -4.40
N ASN A 123 23.51 6.03 -5.08
CA ASN A 123 24.62 5.30 -4.46
C ASN A 123 25.85 6.18 -4.23
N TRP A 124 25.73 7.50 -4.41
CA TRP A 124 26.87 8.40 -4.47
C TRP A 124 27.24 8.83 -3.06
N ALA A 125 28.54 8.85 -2.75
CA ALA A 125 29.02 9.11 -1.38
C ALA A 125 28.62 10.51 -0.84
N THR A 126 28.21 11.43 -1.73
CA THR A 126 27.89 12.82 -1.41
C THR A 126 26.43 13.09 -1.10
N THR A 127 25.52 12.14 -1.33
CA THR A 127 24.06 12.37 -1.23
C THR A 127 23.44 11.85 0.07
N GLY A 128 24.24 11.26 0.95
CA GLY A 128 23.78 10.79 2.26
C GLY A 128 23.13 11.87 3.14
N THR A 129 23.52 13.14 2.96
CA THR A 129 22.94 14.30 3.67
C THR A 129 21.60 14.77 3.10
N GLU A 130 21.17 14.25 1.95
CA GLU A 130 19.89 14.62 1.31
C GLU A 130 18.70 13.79 1.85
N GLN A 131 18.99 12.76 2.65
CA GLN A 131 17.97 12.00 3.38
C GLN A 131 17.46 12.85 4.56
N ILE A 132 16.36 13.57 4.36
CA ILE A 132 15.69 14.36 5.40
C ILE A 132 14.96 13.52 6.46
N LEU A 133 14.59 12.27 6.14
CA LEU A 133 14.04 11.33 7.11
C LEU A 133 15.13 10.48 7.75
N ASN A 134 14.99 10.20 9.04
CA ASN A 134 15.67 9.09 9.72
C ASN A 134 14.91 7.78 9.41
N PRO A 135 15.59 6.63 9.19
CA PRO A 135 14.92 5.33 9.04
C PRO A 135 13.85 5.02 10.09
N ASP A 136 14.07 5.41 11.36
CA ASP A 136 13.08 5.23 12.43
C ASP A 136 11.76 5.95 12.13
N VAL A 137 11.85 7.17 11.60
CA VAL A 137 10.68 7.96 11.21
C VAL A 137 9.99 7.33 10.00
N ALA A 138 10.75 6.85 9.02
CA ALA A 138 10.18 6.17 7.86
C ALA A 138 9.43 4.88 8.25
N ILE A 139 10.01 4.08 9.14
CA ILE A 139 9.38 2.87 9.70
C ILE A 139 8.11 3.23 10.46
N ASN A 140 8.17 4.22 11.35
CA ASN A 140 7.02 4.66 12.12
C ASN A 140 5.90 5.20 11.23
N ASP A 141 6.23 5.99 10.20
CA ASP A 141 5.24 6.51 9.26
C ASP A 141 4.57 5.41 8.44
N ALA A 142 5.33 4.41 7.99
CA ALA A 142 4.79 3.23 7.33
C ALA A 142 3.87 2.43 8.28
N ALA A 143 4.29 2.22 9.53
CA ALA A 143 3.50 1.52 10.54
C ALA A 143 2.17 2.24 10.82
N GLN A 144 2.20 3.55 11.05
CA GLN A 144 0.99 4.33 11.30
C GLN A 144 0.03 4.32 10.08
N PHE A 145 0.56 4.37 8.86
CA PHE A 145 -0.27 4.24 7.66
C PHE A 145 -0.90 2.85 7.55
N MET A 146 -0.13 1.80 7.83
CA MET A 146 -0.64 0.42 7.83
C MET A 146 -1.75 0.24 8.88
N ASP A 147 -1.62 0.83 10.06
CA ASP A 147 -2.65 0.80 11.09
C ASP A 147 -3.92 1.55 10.67
N ALA A 148 -3.77 2.70 10.01
CA ALA A 148 -4.90 3.44 9.44
C ALA A 148 -5.61 2.62 8.34
N ALA A 149 -4.84 1.98 7.46
CA ALA A 149 -5.36 1.11 6.42
C ALA A 149 -6.08 -0.12 6.98
N ARG A 150 -5.52 -0.78 8.00
CA ARG A 150 -6.17 -1.88 8.72
C ARG A 150 -7.51 -1.44 9.30
N THR A 151 -7.50 -0.34 10.04
CA THR A 151 -8.71 0.18 10.71
C THR A 151 -9.79 0.51 9.69
N TYR A 152 -9.43 1.18 8.60
CA TYR A 152 -10.33 1.53 7.52
C TYR A 152 -10.92 0.28 6.83
N LEU A 153 -10.09 -0.70 6.47
CA LEU A 153 -10.52 -1.93 5.82
C LEU A 153 -11.41 -2.80 6.73
N ASN A 154 -11.06 -2.92 8.01
CA ASN A 154 -11.89 -3.63 8.98
C ASN A 154 -13.26 -2.95 9.14
N THR A 155 -13.28 -1.63 9.28
CA THR A 155 -14.54 -0.87 9.43
C THR A 155 -15.42 -1.01 8.18
N LYS A 156 -14.83 -0.96 6.98
CA LYS A 156 -15.58 -0.93 5.71
C LYS A 156 -16.02 -2.30 5.22
N PHE A 157 -15.23 -3.33 5.47
CA PHE A 157 -15.44 -4.67 4.89
C PHE A 157 -15.54 -5.79 5.94
N GLY A 158 -15.39 -5.49 7.23
CA GLY A 158 -15.42 -6.49 8.31
C GLY A 158 -14.24 -7.46 8.26
N ILE A 159 -13.09 -7.04 7.71
CA ILE A 159 -11.93 -7.91 7.52
C ILE A 159 -11.07 -7.89 8.80
N PRO A 160 -10.87 -9.04 9.45
CA PRO A 160 -9.92 -9.16 10.57
C PRO A 160 -8.49 -9.22 9.99
N LEU A 161 -7.88 -8.05 9.82
CA LEU A 161 -6.49 -7.84 9.39
C LEU A 161 -5.54 -7.71 10.59
#